data_AF-A0A448WH49-F1
#
_entry.id   AF-A0A448WH49-F1
#
_cell.length_a   1.000
_cell.length_b   1.000
_cell.length_c   1.000
_cell.angle_alpha   90.00
_cell.angle_beta   90.00
_cell.angle_gamma   90.00
#
_symmetry.space_group_name_H-M   'P 1'
#
loop_
_entity.id
_entity.type
_entity.pdbx_description
1 polymer ?
#
loop_
_entity_poly.entity_id
_entity_poly.type
_entity_poly.pdbx_seq_one_letter_code
_entity_poly.pdbx_strand_id
1 'polypeptide(L)'
;MLCDFITTYAISSLFLIEDIRNWPPLPSWCPCHPCVRLDFEADIPAATRWLARYTYYLWLFYILLLFINVFGTLAYFVVGTTGNEGPLFGVAIIIFVLMPPLAFLGWYRPIYKALK
;
A
#
# COMPACT_ATOMS: atom_id res chain seq x y z
N MET A 1 9.00 -3.90 -8.06
CA MET A 1 10.19 -3.71 -7.21
C MET A 1 9.87 -3.07 -5.86
N LEU A 2 9.24 -1.89 -5.78
CA LEU A 2 8.87 -1.27 -4.49
C LEU A 2 7.71 -2.00 -3.77
N CYS A 3 6.71 -2.50 -4.51
CA CYS A 3 5.66 -3.36 -3.95
C CYS A 3 6.20 -4.71 -3.47
N ASP A 4 7.13 -5.31 -4.21
CA ASP A 4 7.76 -6.59 -3.84
C ASP A 4 8.61 -6.43 -2.57
N PHE A 5 9.36 -5.33 -2.42
CA PHE A 5 10.18 -5.11 -1.23
C PHE A 5 9.34 -4.92 0.05
N ILE A 6 8.23 -4.18 -0.03
CA ILE A 6 7.38 -3.90 1.15
C ILE A 6 6.54 -5.14 1.53
N THR A 7 6.10 -5.93 0.55
CA THR A 7 5.29 -7.14 0.81
C THR A 7 6.14 -8.38 1.13
N THR A 8 7.28 -8.62 0.48
CA THR A 8 8.07 -9.84 0.70
C THR A 8 8.66 -9.93 2.10
N TYR A 9 9.21 -8.85 2.69
CA TYR A 9 9.88 -8.97 4.01
C TYR A 9 8.92 -8.91 5.21
N ALA A 10 7.83 -8.15 5.12
CA ALA A 10 6.86 -8.03 6.21
C ALA A 10 5.79 -9.15 6.20
N ILE A 11 5.49 -9.73 5.04
CA ILE A 11 4.43 -10.75 4.90
C ILE A 11 5.02 -12.18 4.95
N SER A 12 6.26 -12.40 4.50
CA SER A 12 6.88 -13.74 4.52
C SER A 12 7.15 -14.30 5.92
N SER A 13 7.15 -13.47 6.97
CA SER A 13 7.56 -13.89 8.31
C SER A 13 6.42 -14.29 9.26
N LEU A 14 5.13 -14.13 8.88
CA LEU A 14 4.05 -14.29 9.89
C LEU A 14 2.75 -14.99 9.48
N PHE A 15 2.52 -15.42 8.24
CA PHE A 15 1.31 -16.22 7.92
C PHE A 15 1.42 -16.93 6.57
N LEU A 16 0.98 -18.20 6.52
CA LEU A 16 1.01 -19.08 5.35
C LEU A 16 0.24 -18.46 4.16
N ILE A 17 0.94 -18.16 3.06
CA ILE A 17 0.32 -17.88 1.77
C ILE A 17 0.03 -19.24 1.11
N GLU A 18 -1.23 -19.65 1.12
CA GLU A 18 -1.71 -20.74 0.28
C GLU A 18 -2.07 -20.18 -1.11
N ASP A 19 -1.36 -20.67 -2.12
CA ASP A 19 -1.23 -20.13 -3.47
C ASP A 19 -2.45 -20.43 -4.36
N ILE A 20 -3.59 -19.77 -4.10
CA ILE A 20 -4.75 -19.79 -5.01
C ILE A 20 -4.98 -18.37 -5.54
N ARG A 21 -4.66 -18.18 -6.82
CA ARG A 21 -4.55 -16.90 -7.52
C ARG A 21 -5.88 -16.54 -8.20
N ASN A 22 -6.63 -15.57 -7.63
CA ASN A 22 -7.91 -15.07 -8.19
C ASN A 22 -7.83 -13.64 -8.74
N TRP A 23 -6.63 -13.06 -8.88
CA TRP A 23 -6.47 -11.67 -9.34
C TRP A 23 -6.66 -11.55 -10.86
N PRO A 24 -7.40 -10.54 -11.37
CA PRO A 24 -7.50 -10.30 -12.81
C PRO A 24 -6.12 -10.05 -13.42
N PRO A 25 -5.84 -10.57 -14.63
CA PRO A 25 -4.52 -10.46 -15.22
C PRO A 25 -4.12 -9.00 -15.38
N LEU A 26 -2.98 -8.62 -14.81
CA LEU A 26 -2.41 -7.31 -15.03
C LEU A 26 -1.92 -7.19 -16.49
N PRO A 27 -1.88 -5.96 -17.03
CA PRO A 27 -1.22 -5.70 -18.30
C PRO A 27 0.24 -6.19 -18.27
N SER A 28 0.68 -6.81 -19.37
CA SER A 28 1.96 -7.52 -19.49
C SER A 28 3.20 -6.66 -19.25
N TRP A 29 3.06 -5.33 -19.25
CA TRP A 29 4.14 -4.38 -18.97
C TRP A 29 4.37 -4.11 -17.47
N CYS A 30 3.54 -4.67 -16.59
CA CYS A 30 3.69 -4.48 -15.14
C CYS A 30 4.46 -5.66 -14.51
N PRO A 31 5.70 -5.47 -14.01
CA PRO A 31 6.48 -6.53 -13.36
C PRO A 31 6.01 -6.85 -11.93
N CYS A 32 5.01 -6.13 -11.40
CA CYS A 32 4.45 -6.37 -10.08
C CYS A 32 3.33 -7.42 -10.18
N HIS A 33 3.59 -8.63 -9.69
CA HIS A 33 2.53 -9.63 -9.51
C HIS A 33 1.96 -9.50 -8.09
N PRO A 34 0.65 -9.28 -7.89
CA PRO A 34 0.08 -9.28 -6.55
C PRO A 34 0.20 -10.69 -5.95
N CYS A 35 0.94 -10.80 -4.86
CA CYS A 35 1.31 -12.05 -4.19
C CYS A 35 0.31 -12.47 -3.08
N VAL A 36 -0.81 -11.74 -2.92
CA VAL A 36 -1.80 -11.94 -1.85
C VAL A 36 -3.12 -12.41 -2.45
N ARG A 37 -3.67 -13.51 -1.93
CA ARG A 37 -5.05 -13.94 -2.19
C ARG A 37 -6.01 -12.85 -1.70
N LEU A 38 -6.61 -12.08 -2.61
CA LEU A 38 -7.63 -11.09 -2.27
C LEU A 38 -9.03 -11.63 -2.59
N ASP A 39 -9.49 -12.60 -1.82
CA ASP A 39 -10.81 -13.23 -2.03
C ASP A 39 -11.79 -12.86 -0.92
N PHE A 40 -12.37 -11.67 -1.03
CA PHE A 40 -13.32 -11.15 -0.03
C PHE A 40 -14.61 -11.98 0.08
N GLU A 41 -14.92 -12.80 -0.93
CA GLU A 41 -16.14 -13.61 -0.97
C GLU A 41 -16.01 -14.89 -0.15
N ALA A 42 -14.83 -15.50 -0.15
CA ALA A 42 -14.53 -16.71 0.60
C ALA A 42 -14.17 -16.42 2.07
N ASP A 43 -13.53 -15.29 2.36
CA ASP A 43 -12.99 -14.98 3.69
C ASP A 43 -13.90 -14.14 4.60
N ILE A 44 -14.85 -13.36 4.07
CA ILE A 44 -15.62 -12.36 4.84
C ILE A 44 -17.14 -12.52 4.63
N PRO A 45 -17.94 -12.53 5.71
CA PRO A 45 -19.40 -12.62 5.61
C PRO A 45 -20.00 -11.47 4.80
N ALA A 46 -21.09 -11.73 4.07
CA ALA A 46 -21.66 -10.79 3.10
C ALA A 46 -22.02 -9.41 3.71
N ALA A 47 -22.35 -9.37 4.99
CA ALA A 47 -22.72 -8.15 5.71
C ALA A 47 -21.57 -7.15 5.91
N THR A 48 -20.32 -7.61 6.10
CA THR A 48 -19.14 -6.75 6.39
C THR A 48 -18.19 -6.62 5.19
N ARG A 49 -18.49 -7.30 4.08
CA ARG A 49 -17.67 -7.33 2.87
C ARG A 49 -17.47 -5.95 2.22
N TRP A 50 -18.48 -5.08 2.27
CA TRP A 50 -18.37 -3.71 1.75
C TRP A 50 -17.28 -2.92 2.51
N LEU A 51 -17.24 -3.05 3.84
CA LEU A 51 -16.27 -2.35 4.67
C LEU A 51 -14.85 -2.83 4.38
N ALA A 52 -14.64 -4.15 4.25
CA ALA A 52 -13.34 -4.71 3.88
C ALA A 52 -12.83 -4.20 2.52
N ARG A 53 -13.73 -4.08 1.52
CA ARG A 53 -13.41 -3.49 0.20
C ARG A 53 -13.05 -2.02 0.32
N TYR A 54 -13.80 -1.23 1.09
CA TYR A 54 -13.48 0.19 1.31
C TYR A 54 -12.15 0.36 2.03
N THR A 55 -11.83 -0.43 3.05
CA THR A 55 -10.54 -0.35 3.76
C THR A 55 -9.37 -0.63 2.81
N TYR A 56 -9.52 -1.60 1.90
CA TYR A 56 -8.54 -1.87 0.85
C TYR A 56 -8.37 -0.68 -0.11
N TYR A 57 -9.46 -0.11 -0.63
CA TYR A 57 -9.39 1.06 -1.50
C TYR A 57 -8.81 2.29 -0.79
N LEU A 58 -9.12 2.48 0.49
CA LEU A 58 -8.60 3.59 1.29
C LEU A 58 -7.09 3.43 1.51
N TRP A 59 -6.60 2.21 1.73
CA TRP A 59 -5.17 1.93 1.81
C TRP A 59 -4.44 2.17 0.48
N LEU A 60 -5.02 1.78 -0.67
CA LEU A 60 -4.48 2.12 -1.99
C LEU A 60 -4.47 3.64 -2.24
N PHE A 61 -5.56 4.32 -1.89
CA PHE A 61 -5.67 5.78 -2.01
C PHE A 61 -4.64 6.49 -1.13
N TYR A 62 -4.37 5.97 0.07
CA TYR A 62 -3.31 6.48 0.94
C TYR A 62 -1.92 6.41 0.28
N ILE A 63 -1.58 5.28 -0.34
CA ILE A 63 -0.31 5.15 -1.09
C ILE A 63 -0.26 6.14 -2.26
N LEU A 64 -1.37 6.32 -2.98
CA LEU A 64 -1.48 7.30 -4.06
C LEU A 64 -1.27 8.74 -3.57
N LEU A 65 -1.83 9.10 -2.42
CA LEU A 65 -1.63 10.42 -1.82
C LEU A 65 -0.16 10.64 -1.44
N LEU A 66 0.51 9.63 -0.86
CA LEU A 66 1.94 9.72 -0.55
C LEU A 66 2.80 9.84 -1.82
N PHE A 67 2.41 9.17 -2.91
CA PHE A 67 3.06 9.35 -4.20
C PHE A 67 2.93 10.78 -4.70
N ILE A 68 1.70 11.33 -4.71
CA ILE A 68 1.45 12.74 -5.07
C ILE A 68 2.23 13.69 -4.15
N ASN A 69 2.38 13.37 -2.86
CA ASN A 69 3.18 14.16 -1.92
C ASN A 69 4.67 14.23 -2.33
N VAL A 70 5.24 13.12 -2.81
CA VAL A 70 6.61 13.11 -3.36
C VAL A 70 6.70 14.01 -4.60
N PHE A 71 5.73 13.97 -5.52
CA PHE A 71 5.74 14.87 -6.69
C PHE A 71 5.55 16.34 -6.32
N GLY A 72 4.69 16.64 -5.34
CA GLY A 72 4.47 18.00 -4.87
C GLY A 72 5.73 18.58 -4.21
N THR A 73 6.40 17.80 -3.37
CA THR A 73 7.65 18.21 -2.74
C THR A 73 8.83 18.22 -3.71
N LEU A 74 8.83 17.38 -4.75
CA LEU A 74 9.78 17.46 -5.86
C LEU A 74 9.61 18.75 -6.66
N ALA A 75 8.37 19.11 -7.00
CA ALA A 75 8.07 20.36 -7.71
C ALA A 75 8.49 21.58 -6.87
N TYR A 76 8.21 21.54 -5.56
CA TYR A 76 8.66 22.57 -4.60
C TYR A 76 10.19 22.64 -4.54
N PHE A 77 10.88 21.49 -4.51
CA PHE A 77 12.35 21.40 -4.56
C PHE A 77 12.97 22.02 -5.81
N VAL A 78 12.33 21.88 -6.97
CA VAL A 78 12.84 22.41 -8.24
C VAL A 78 12.64 23.93 -8.37
N VAL A 79 11.53 24.47 -7.87
CA VAL A 79 11.17 25.89 -8.06
C VAL A 79 11.62 26.77 -6.89
N GLY A 80 11.76 26.18 -5.69
CA GLY A 80 11.99 26.92 -4.48
C GLY A 80 13.41 27.50 -4.36
N THR A 81 13.49 28.67 -3.73
CA THR A 81 14.73 29.48 -3.58
C THR A 81 15.06 29.76 -2.12
N THR A 82 14.27 29.21 -1.19
CA THR A 82 14.29 29.54 0.25
C THR A 82 15.26 28.67 1.06
N GLY A 83 15.92 27.68 0.43
CA GLY A 83 16.93 26.82 1.05
C GLY A 83 16.39 25.68 1.92
N ASN A 84 15.10 25.68 2.24
CA ASN A 84 14.44 24.62 3.04
C ASN A 84 13.84 23.49 2.19
N GLU A 85 13.93 23.58 0.86
CA GLU A 85 13.22 22.66 -0.04
C GLU A 85 13.70 21.20 0.06
N GLY A 86 15.02 21.00 0.22
CA GLY A 86 15.67 19.69 0.25
C GLY A 86 15.19 18.80 1.40
N PRO A 87 15.17 19.29 2.65
CA PRO A 87 14.57 18.58 3.77
C PRO A 87 13.13 18.14 3.54
N LEU A 88 12.27 19.00 2.95
CA LEU A 88 10.86 18.64 2.69
C LEU A 88 10.74 17.49 1.68
N PHE A 89 11.53 17.53 0.60
CA PHE A 89 11.56 16.45 -0.39
C PHE A 89 12.12 15.15 0.19
N GLY A 90 13.21 15.22 0.94
CA GLY A 90 13.81 14.04 1.59
C GLY A 90 12.85 13.35 2.57
N VAL A 91 12.14 14.12 3.38
CA VAL A 91 11.13 13.60 4.31
C VAL A 91 9.96 12.96 3.56
N ALA A 92 9.50 13.54 2.45
CA ALA A 92 8.42 12.96 1.64
C ALA A 92 8.79 11.57 1.10
N ILE A 93 10.03 11.36 0.65
CA ILE A 93 10.50 10.04 0.20
C ILE A 93 10.51 9.03 1.34
N ILE A 94 11.06 9.42 2.51
CA ILE A 94 11.13 8.54 3.69
C ILE A 94 9.72 8.12 4.12
N ILE A 95 8.80 9.08 4.17
CA ILE A 95 7.39 8.86 4.48
C ILE A 95 6.75 7.93 3.45
N PHE A 96 6.98 8.13 2.14
CA PHE A 96 6.44 7.27 1.09
C PHE A 96 6.90 5.81 1.20
N VAL A 97 8.12 5.56 1.68
CA VAL A 97 8.63 4.18 1.84
C VAL A 97 8.20 3.54 3.16
N LEU A 98 8.27 4.29 4.27
CA LEU A 98 8.02 3.75 5.61
C LEU A 98 6.54 3.73 6.00
N MET A 99 5.74 4.69 5.56
CA MET A 99 4.35 4.77 6.00
C MET A 99 3.45 3.66 5.44
N PRO A 100 3.54 3.23 4.17
CA PRO A 100 2.72 2.13 3.66
C PRO A 100 2.81 0.82 4.46
N PRO A 101 4.00 0.30 4.86
CA PRO A 101 4.08 -0.88 5.72
C PRO A 101 3.57 -0.62 7.14
N LEU A 102 3.85 0.54 7.73
CA LEU A 102 3.33 0.90 9.05
C LEU A 102 1.80 1.01 9.05
N ALA A 103 1.21 1.58 8.00
CA ALA A 103 -0.22 1.67 7.80
C ALA A 103 -0.86 0.28 7.68
N PHE A 104 -0.22 -0.63 6.95
CA PHE A 104 -0.71 -2.00 6.83
C PHE A 104 -0.77 -2.70 8.21
N LEU A 105 0.29 -2.57 9.00
CA LEU A 105 0.37 -3.18 10.33
C LEU A 105 -0.53 -2.50 11.36
N GLY A 106 -0.62 -1.17 11.32
CA GLY A 106 -1.23 -0.34 12.36
C GLY A 106 -2.76 -0.27 12.32
N TRP A 107 -3.38 -0.32 11.14
CA TRP A 107 -4.84 -0.19 11.02
C TRP A 107 -5.46 -1.15 10.02
N TYR A 108 -4.83 -1.42 8.87
CA TYR A 108 -5.40 -2.38 7.91
C TYR A 108 -5.54 -3.80 8.50
N ARG A 109 -4.49 -4.32 9.14
CA ARG A 109 -4.50 -5.66 9.73
C ARG A 109 -5.47 -5.82 10.91
N PRO A 110 -5.53 -4.90 11.90
CA PRO A 110 -6.54 -4.95 12.96
C PRO A 110 -7.97 -4.90 12.41
N ILE A 111 -8.25 -4.04 11.43
CA ILE A 111 -9.58 -3.94 10.81
C ILE A 111 -9.93 -5.24 10.10
N TYR A 112 -9.03 -5.79 9.27
CA TYR A 112 -9.28 -7.05 8.57
C TYR A 112 -9.57 -8.21 9.55
N LYS A 113 -8.83 -8.28 10.67
CA LYS A 113 -9.10 -9.26 11.74
C LYS A 113 -10.42 -9.04 12.47
N ALA A 114 -10.93 -7.82 12.52
CA ALA A 114 -12.21 -7.50 13.15
C ALA A 114 -13.41 -7.77 12.21
N LEU A 115 -13.16 -7.82 10.90
CA LEU A 115 -14.21 -8.04 9.87
C LEU A 115 -14.38 -9.51 9.48
N LYS A 116 -13.34 -10.32 9.67
CA LYS A 116 -13.36 -11.78 9.54
C LYS A 116 -14.00 -12.40 10.79
#